data_AF-A0A2H9NRD0-F1
#
_entry.id   AF-A0A2H9NRD0-F1
#
_cell.length_a   1.000
_cell.length_b   1.000
_cell.length_c   1.000
_cell.angle_alpha   90.00
_cell.angle_beta   90.00
_cell.angle_gamma   90.00
#
_symmetry.space_group_name_H-M   'P 1'
#
loop_
_entity.id
_entity.type
_entity.pdbx_description
1 polymer ?
#
loop_
_entity_poly.entity_id
_entity_poly.type
_entity_poly.pdbx_seq_one_letter_code
_entity_poly.pdbx_strand_id
1 'polypeptide(L)'
;MRRLLLLALFCFAPLAQADLLSFGNKPKFLPPDQAFVLKIEVVDQRTLRAHFTITPGYYLYRDKTTFSIANDTAKIAHVTLPPGETKNDPNFGVLQVFHDSFQGELALEAVDVKMPLAVQATYQGCSDEGLCYPPIEKRYTLELTQVVSTAPPVITPAPEDENSRIAQLFRDGNFWLIVSFFFGAGLLLALTPCVFPMIPILSGIIVGRGRHITHAHAFLLSLAYVLGMAVTYAIVGVAAGYSGSLLSNALQTPWVLGGFAALFVLLALSMFGLYELQ
;
A
#
# COMPACT_ATOMS: atom_id res chain seq x y z
N MET A 1 26.74 -28.25 -34.98
CA MET A 1 26.03 -29.10 -33.99
C MET A 1 26.60 -29.02 -32.58
N ARG A 2 27.93 -29.01 -32.40
CA ARG A 2 28.58 -28.91 -31.07
C ARG A 2 28.38 -27.58 -30.31
N ARG A 3 28.11 -26.46 -31.01
CA ARG A 3 27.77 -25.15 -30.39
C ARG A 3 26.29 -25.00 -30.01
N LEU A 4 25.38 -25.78 -30.63
CA LEU A 4 23.96 -25.79 -30.24
C LEU A 4 23.76 -26.61 -28.96
N LEU A 5 24.55 -27.68 -28.78
CA LEU A 5 24.53 -28.50 -27.57
C LEU A 5 25.10 -27.75 -26.35
N LEU A 6 26.08 -26.86 -26.54
CA LEU A 6 26.65 -26.03 -25.46
C LEU A 6 25.70 -24.91 -24.99
N LEU A 7 24.85 -24.37 -25.87
CA LEU A 7 23.82 -23.39 -25.50
C LEU A 7 22.61 -24.05 -24.82
N ALA A 8 22.29 -25.30 -25.17
CA ALA A 8 21.28 -26.09 -24.46
C ALA A 8 21.76 -26.56 -23.07
N LEU A 9 23.06 -26.85 -22.92
CA LEU A 9 23.65 -27.27 -21.64
C LEU A 9 23.78 -26.13 -20.61
N PHE A 10 23.85 -24.88 -21.05
CA PHE A 10 23.90 -23.72 -20.14
C PHE A 10 22.50 -23.24 -19.69
N CYS A 11 21.44 -23.72 -20.35
CA CYS A 11 20.05 -23.43 -19.99
C CYS A 11 19.46 -24.48 -19.03
N PHE A 12 20.14 -25.62 -18.85
CA PHE A 12 19.70 -26.73 -18.01
C PHE A 12 20.72 -27.00 -16.89
N ALA A 13 20.42 -26.41 -15.73
CA ALA A 13 20.87 -26.74 -14.37
C ALA A 13 22.04 -25.92 -13.76
N PRO A 14 21.92 -25.51 -12.48
CA PRO A 14 20.91 -25.91 -11.49
C PRO A 14 20.01 -24.77 -11.00
N LEU A 15 18.70 -25.02 -11.12
CA LEU A 15 17.62 -24.46 -10.30
C LEU A 15 17.58 -25.17 -8.93
N ALA A 16 18.75 -25.44 -8.34
CA ALA A 16 18.91 -26.21 -7.11
C ALA A 16 19.79 -25.44 -6.12
N GLN A 17 19.28 -24.31 -5.66
CA GLN A 17 19.60 -23.64 -4.39
C GLN A 17 18.57 -22.52 -4.14
N ALA A 18 17.28 -22.84 -4.31
CA ALA A 18 16.19 -22.00 -3.81
C ALA A 18 15.82 -22.47 -2.38
N ASP A 19 16.82 -22.55 -1.50
CA ASP A 19 16.63 -22.70 -0.05
C ASP A 19 17.12 -21.45 0.72
N LEU A 20 17.41 -20.37 -0.01
CA LEU A 20 17.80 -19.08 0.57
C LEU A 20 16.63 -18.08 0.69
N LEU A 21 15.43 -18.48 0.29
CA LEU A 21 14.21 -17.69 0.47
C LEU A 21 13.34 -18.27 1.59
N SER A 22 13.95 -18.49 2.76
CA SER A 22 13.20 -18.38 4.01
C SER A 22 12.87 -16.90 4.25
N PHE A 23 12.03 -16.31 3.39
CA PHE A 23 11.29 -15.09 3.68
C PHE A 23 10.06 -15.45 4.54
N GLY A 24 10.32 -16.18 5.62
CA GLY A 24 9.37 -16.45 6.69
C GLY A 24 9.62 -15.52 7.87
N ASN A 25 10.16 -14.32 7.65
CA ASN A 25 10.17 -13.32 8.71
C ASN A 25 8.78 -12.69 8.71
N LYS A 26 7.93 -13.14 9.63
CA LYS A 26 6.71 -12.41 9.99
C LYS A 26 7.12 -10.93 10.15
N PRO A 27 6.37 -9.97 9.57
CA PRO A 27 6.73 -8.57 9.73
C PRO A 27 6.90 -8.30 11.22
N LYS A 28 8.07 -7.78 11.61
CA LYS A 28 8.43 -7.55 13.01
C LYS A 28 7.39 -6.67 13.72
N PHE A 29 6.70 -5.84 12.95
CA PHE A 29 5.61 -4.98 13.41
C PHE A 29 4.35 -5.22 12.60
N LEU A 30 3.21 -5.29 13.28
CA LEU A 30 1.89 -5.40 12.66
C LEU A 30 1.50 -4.05 12.05
N PRO A 31 0.68 -4.04 10.99
CA PRO A 31 0.08 -2.79 10.52
C PRO A 31 -0.87 -2.22 11.59
N PRO A 32 -1.07 -0.90 11.65
CA PRO A 32 -1.85 -0.24 12.71
C PRO A 32 -3.29 -0.75 12.79
N ASP A 33 -3.91 -1.07 11.65
CA ASP A 33 -5.28 -1.62 11.59
C ASP A 33 -5.41 -3.04 12.15
N GLN A 34 -4.30 -3.77 12.30
CA GLN A 34 -4.25 -5.08 12.97
C GLN A 34 -3.81 -4.94 14.42
N ALA A 35 -2.89 -4.01 14.71
CA ALA A 35 -2.42 -3.75 16.06
C ALA A 35 -3.52 -3.15 16.94
N PHE A 36 -4.34 -2.26 16.38
CA PHE A 36 -5.38 -1.51 17.05
C PHE A 36 -6.70 -1.61 16.28
N VAL A 37 -7.60 -2.47 16.75
CA VAL A 37 -8.91 -2.65 16.11
C VAL A 37 -9.96 -1.89 16.91
N LEU A 38 -10.52 -0.84 16.31
CA LEU A 38 -11.63 -0.07 16.89
C LEU A 38 -12.97 -0.50 16.29
N LYS A 39 -13.93 -0.81 17.15
CA LYS A 39 -15.34 -1.03 16.82
C LYS A 39 -16.21 -0.06 17.62
N ILE A 40 -17.18 0.57 16.98
CA ILE A 40 -18.12 1.46 17.64
C ILE A 40 -19.51 0.85 17.51
N GLU A 41 -20.16 0.66 18.65
CA GLU A 41 -21.51 0.10 18.75
C GLU A 41 -22.46 1.14 19.34
N VAL A 42 -23.69 1.16 18.84
CA VAL A 42 -24.77 2.00 19.38
C VAL A 42 -25.42 1.22 20.52
N VAL A 43 -25.24 1.69 21.75
CA VAL A 43 -25.88 1.09 22.93
C VAL A 43 -27.31 1.64 23.06
N ASP A 44 -27.44 2.96 23.02
CA ASP A 44 -28.71 3.70 23.14
C ASP A 44 -28.71 4.95 22.25
N GLN A 45 -29.84 5.66 22.18
CA GLN A 45 -29.97 6.91 21.41
C GLN A 45 -29.03 8.04 21.86
N ARG A 46 -28.38 7.92 23.02
CA ARG A 46 -27.45 8.91 23.57
C ARG A 46 -26.11 8.33 23.98
N THR A 47 -25.88 7.04 23.78
CA THR A 47 -24.69 6.35 24.27
C THR A 47 -24.11 5.48 23.18
N LEU A 48 -22.86 5.79 22.80
CA LEU A 48 -22.06 4.94 21.93
C LEU A 48 -20.98 4.26 22.78
N ARG A 49 -20.65 3.02 22.43
CA ARG A 49 -19.55 2.28 23.05
C ARG A 49 -18.46 2.01 22.04
N ALA A 50 -17.26 2.49 22.34
CA ALA A 50 -16.06 2.24 21.54
C ALA A 50 -15.28 1.08 22.17
N HIS A 51 -15.20 -0.04 21.47
CA HIS A 51 -14.40 -1.20 21.83
C HIS A 51 -13.06 -1.14 21.09
N PHE A 52 -11.97 -1.01 21.84
CA PHE A 52 -10.61 -1.14 21.33
C PHE A 52 -10.06 -2.53 21.66
N THR A 53 -9.67 -3.27 20.62
CA THR A 53 -8.85 -4.48 20.76
C THR A 53 -7.40 -4.14 20.45
N ILE A 54 -6.53 -4.34 21.43
CA ILE A 54 -5.09 -4.08 21.31
C ILE A 54 -4.36 -5.42 21.28
N THR A 55 -3.45 -5.58 20.32
CA THR A 55 -2.63 -6.79 20.22
C THR A 55 -1.52 -6.78 21.26
N PRO A 56 -1.16 -7.93 21.88
CA PRO A 56 -0.04 -7.99 22.83
C PRO A 56 1.27 -7.42 22.25
N GLY A 57 1.98 -6.63 23.06
CA GLY A 57 3.21 -5.93 22.65
C GLY A 57 2.97 -4.57 21.99
N TYR A 58 1.73 -4.08 22.03
CA TYR A 58 1.33 -2.74 21.58
C TYR A 58 0.55 -2.03 22.68
N TYR A 59 0.57 -0.70 22.65
CA TYR A 59 -0.19 0.13 23.57
C TYR A 59 -0.71 1.40 22.90
N LEU A 60 -1.86 1.87 23.37
CA LEU A 60 -2.48 3.14 22.96
C LEU A 60 -2.30 4.20 24.03
N TYR A 61 -2.10 5.45 23.62
CA TYR A 61 -2.05 6.59 24.53
C TYR A 61 -3.46 7.02 24.91
N ARG A 62 -3.76 7.03 26.22
CA ARG A 62 -5.08 7.44 26.73
C ARG A 62 -5.40 8.88 26.35
N ASP A 63 -4.47 9.79 26.61
CA ASP A 63 -4.67 11.24 26.41
C ASP A 63 -4.70 11.64 24.92
N LYS A 64 -4.29 10.74 24.02
CA LYS A 64 -4.33 10.96 22.56
C LYS A 64 -5.46 10.19 21.87
N THR A 65 -6.33 9.52 22.63
CA THR A 65 -7.51 8.83 22.11
C THR A 65 -8.71 9.76 22.22
N THR A 66 -9.05 10.43 21.13
CA THR A 66 -10.13 11.42 21.06
C THR A 66 -11.21 11.03 20.08
N PHE A 67 -12.42 11.55 20.31
CA PHE A 67 -13.57 11.33 19.45
C PHE A 67 -14.26 12.65 19.16
N SER A 68 -14.63 12.87 17.91
CA SER A 68 -15.40 14.02 17.43
C SER A 68 -16.53 13.56 16.52
N ILE A 69 -17.54 14.40 16.34
CA ILE A 69 -18.56 14.18 15.32
C ILE A 69 -18.15 14.96 14.07
N ALA A 70 -18.09 14.27 12.93
CA ALA A 70 -17.66 14.85 11.66
C ALA A 70 -18.77 15.64 10.96
N ASN A 71 -20.04 15.41 11.33
CA ASN A 71 -21.21 16.13 10.84
C ASN A 71 -21.88 16.94 11.97
N ASP A 72 -22.46 18.10 11.66
CA ASP A 72 -23.17 18.96 12.65
C ASP A 72 -24.50 18.36 13.16
N THR A 73 -24.66 17.04 13.08
CA THR A 73 -25.87 16.28 13.39
C THR A 73 -25.96 15.92 14.88
N ALA A 74 -24.83 15.90 15.59
CA ALA A 74 -24.79 15.66 17.03
C ALA A 74 -23.56 16.30 17.69
N LYS A 75 -23.60 16.39 19.02
CA LYS A 75 -22.44 16.77 19.86
C LYS A 75 -22.17 15.70 20.90
N ILE A 76 -20.88 15.41 21.11
CA ILE A 76 -20.42 14.57 22.21
C ILE A 76 -20.37 15.43 23.47
N ALA A 77 -21.13 15.04 24.49
CA ALA A 77 -21.17 15.68 25.80
C ALA A 77 -19.87 15.41 26.56
N HIS A 78 -19.52 14.13 26.65
CA HIS A 78 -18.35 13.67 27.37
C HIS A 78 -17.92 12.30 26.86
N VAL A 79 -16.61 12.05 26.92
CA VAL A 79 -16.00 10.75 26.62
C VAL A 79 -15.43 10.20 27.91
N THR A 80 -15.99 9.09 28.37
CA THR A 80 -15.51 8.39 29.56
C THR A 80 -14.60 7.25 29.11
N LEU A 81 -13.30 7.43 29.31
CA LEU A 81 -12.30 6.36 29.12
C LEU A 81 -11.89 5.77 30.47
N PRO A 82 -11.68 4.44 30.56
CA PRO A 82 -11.22 3.80 31.77
C PRO A 82 -9.85 4.34 32.19
N PRO A 83 -9.45 4.17 33.46
CA PRO A 83 -8.09 4.52 33.89
C PRO A 83 -7.07 3.66 33.13
N GLY A 84 -6.02 4.31 32.62
CA GLY A 84 -4.91 3.63 31.95
C GLY A 84 -3.77 3.33 32.93
N GLU A 85 -2.82 2.53 32.47
CA GLU A 85 -1.59 2.23 33.19
C GLU A 85 -0.59 3.38 33.02
N THR A 86 0.14 3.72 34.08
CA THR A 86 1.15 4.78 33.98
C THR A 86 2.43 4.20 33.38
N LYS A 87 2.84 4.72 32.23
CA LYS A 87 4.07 4.34 31.53
C LYS A 87 4.95 5.57 31.34
N ASN A 88 6.26 5.39 31.55
CA ASN A 88 7.26 6.38 31.15
C ASN A 88 7.76 6.03 29.75
N ASP A 89 7.25 6.73 28.75
CA ASP A 89 7.65 6.58 27.35
C ASP A 89 8.85 7.47 27.03
N PRO A 90 9.91 6.96 26.38
CA PRO A 90 11.07 7.77 26.02
C PRO A 90 10.76 9.00 25.15
N ASN A 91 9.69 8.96 24.35
CA ASN A 91 9.34 10.05 23.42
C ASN A 91 8.47 11.11 24.08
N PHE A 92 7.63 10.73 25.04
CA PHE A 92 6.56 11.59 25.58
C PHE A 92 6.57 11.73 27.11
N GLY A 93 7.47 11.02 27.82
CA GLY A 93 7.58 11.05 29.27
C GLY A 93 6.51 10.20 29.99
N VAL A 94 6.14 10.61 31.20
CA VAL A 94 5.17 9.90 32.03
C VAL A 94 3.75 10.21 31.60
N LEU A 95 3.02 9.18 31.17
CA LEU A 95 1.68 9.30 30.60
C LEU A 95 0.87 8.03 30.88
N GLN A 96 -0.43 8.05 30.57
CA GLN A 96 -1.28 6.87 30.70
C GLN A 96 -1.46 6.14 29.37
N VAL A 97 -1.32 4.82 29.40
CA VAL A 97 -1.45 3.93 28.26
C VAL A 97 -2.46 2.81 28.51
N PHE A 98 -2.92 2.21 27.42
CA PHE A 98 -3.69 0.98 27.42
C PHE A 98 -2.90 -0.10 26.69
N HIS A 99 -2.48 -1.14 27.40
CA HIS A 99 -1.92 -2.36 26.79
C HIS A 99 -3.01 -3.38 26.47
N ASP A 100 -3.99 -3.48 27.35
CA ASP A 100 -5.11 -4.38 27.19
C ASP A 100 -6.27 -3.74 26.44
N SER A 101 -7.13 -4.61 25.91
CA SER A 101 -8.37 -4.20 25.26
C SER A 101 -9.29 -3.47 26.25
N PHE A 102 -9.85 -2.34 25.83
CA PHE A 102 -10.65 -1.49 26.70
C PHE A 102 -11.93 -1.02 25.99
N GLN A 103 -12.86 -0.49 26.79
CA GLN A 103 -14.13 0.04 26.32
C GLN A 103 -14.28 1.48 26.78
N GLY A 104 -14.55 2.39 25.86
CA GLY A 104 -14.87 3.78 26.14
C GLY A 104 -16.36 4.04 25.92
N GLU A 105 -16.96 4.87 26.77
CA GLU A 105 -18.35 5.30 26.62
C GLU A 105 -18.40 6.75 26.16
N LEU A 106 -19.15 7.00 25.09
CA LEU A 106 -19.36 8.34 24.53
C LEU A 106 -20.82 8.72 24.75
N ALA A 107 -21.04 9.76 25.57
CA ALA A 107 -22.35 10.33 25.80
C ALA A 107 -22.63 11.46 24.79
N LEU A 108 -23.80 11.44 24.17
CA LEU A 108 -24.26 12.44 23.19
C LEU A 108 -25.27 13.40 23.83
N GLU A 109 -25.13 14.72 23.62
CA GLU A 109 -26.03 15.73 24.20
C GLU A 109 -27.38 15.79 23.48
N ALA A 110 -27.35 15.78 22.16
CA ALA A 110 -28.50 15.83 21.29
C ALA A 110 -28.18 15.08 20.00
N VAL A 111 -29.05 14.15 19.62
CA VAL A 111 -28.96 13.44 18.34
C VAL A 111 -30.18 13.84 17.53
N ASP A 112 -29.95 14.45 16.36
CA ASP A 112 -31.02 14.61 15.39
C ASP A 112 -31.30 13.22 14.78
N VAL A 113 -32.43 12.62 15.18
CA VAL A 113 -32.76 11.19 15.05
C VAL A 113 -32.95 10.74 13.58
N LYS A 114 -32.71 11.61 12.60
CA LYS A 114 -33.05 11.39 11.20
C LYS A 114 -31.89 11.14 10.25
N MET A 115 -30.64 11.09 10.70
CA MET A 115 -29.52 11.03 9.76
C MET A 115 -28.36 10.18 10.26
N PRO A 116 -27.55 9.62 9.35
CA PRO A 116 -26.36 8.86 9.72
C PRO A 116 -25.42 9.74 10.56
N LEU A 117 -25.01 9.24 11.72
CA LEU A 117 -24.07 9.89 12.61
C LEU A 117 -22.64 9.52 12.19
N ALA A 118 -21.84 10.50 11.77
CA ALA A 118 -20.45 10.27 11.39
C ALA A 118 -19.53 10.57 12.59
N VAL A 119 -18.99 9.54 13.22
CA VAL A 119 -18.04 9.65 14.32
C VAL A 119 -16.62 9.56 13.78
N GLN A 120 -15.79 10.56 14.07
CA GLN A 120 -14.35 10.52 13.80
C GLN A 120 -13.61 10.16 15.10
N ALA A 121 -12.86 9.06 15.05
CA ALA A 121 -11.97 8.65 16.12
C ALA A 121 -10.53 8.94 15.71
N THR A 122 -9.79 9.62 16.58
CA THR A 122 -8.37 9.88 16.40
C THR A 122 -7.61 9.26 17.57
N TYR A 123 -6.64 8.40 17.28
CA TYR A 123 -5.86 7.72 18.32
C TYR A 123 -4.43 7.49 17.87
N GLN A 124 -3.54 7.30 18.83
CA GLN A 124 -2.13 7.03 18.57
C GLN A 124 -1.62 5.95 19.52
N GLY A 125 -0.76 5.08 19.00
CA GLY A 125 -0.14 4.01 19.78
C GLY A 125 1.28 3.69 19.32
N CYS A 126 1.96 2.86 20.10
CA CYS A 126 3.30 2.37 19.82
C CYS A 126 3.39 0.87 20.14
N SER A 127 4.45 0.25 19.64
CA SER A 127 4.89 -1.08 20.06
C SER A 127 5.86 -0.95 21.24
N ASP A 128 5.82 -1.91 22.16
CA ASP A 128 6.81 -2.03 23.24
C ASP A 128 8.23 -2.27 22.71
N GLU A 129 8.38 -2.70 21.45
CA GLU A 129 9.68 -2.84 20.77
C GLU A 129 10.22 -1.51 20.19
N GLY A 130 9.55 -0.39 20.45
CA GLY A 130 10.08 0.97 20.19
C GLY A 130 9.62 1.64 18.89
N LEU A 131 8.64 1.07 18.17
CA LEU A 131 8.04 1.71 17.00
C LEU A 131 6.77 2.48 17.39
N CYS A 132 6.72 3.78 17.12
CA CYS A 132 5.53 4.60 17.32
C CYS A 132 4.82 4.89 15.99
N TYR A 133 3.52 4.64 15.94
CA TYR A 133 2.69 4.96 14.80
C TYR A 133 2.32 6.45 14.81
N PRO A 134 2.12 7.08 13.64
CA PRO A 134 1.54 8.43 13.58
C PRO A 134 0.09 8.41 14.08
N PRO A 135 -0.52 9.58 14.35
CA PRO A 135 -1.94 9.68 14.66
C PRO A 135 -2.80 9.03 13.57
N ILE A 136 -3.69 8.12 13.97
CA ILE A 136 -4.59 7.38 13.10
C ILE A 136 -5.97 8.01 13.22
N GLU A 137 -6.57 8.37 12.08
CA GLU A 137 -7.93 8.89 12.01
C GLU A 137 -8.84 7.87 11.32
N LYS A 138 -9.95 7.51 11.98
CA LYS A 138 -10.98 6.62 11.43
C LYS A 138 -12.34 7.29 11.50
N ARG A 139 -13.12 7.22 10.42
CA ARG A 139 -14.49 7.70 10.38
C ARG A 139 -15.45 6.52 10.33
N TYR A 140 -16.44 6.53 11.22
CA TYR A 140 -17.49 5.53 11.31
C TYR A 140 -18.82 6.21 11.08
N THR A 141 -19.56 5.75 10.08
CA THR A 141 -20.93 6.18 9.83
C THR A 141 -21.86 5.20 10.51
N LEU A 142 -22.55 5.66 11.56
CA LEU A 142 -23.50 4.89 12.34
C LEU A 142 -24.90 5.30 11.94
N GLU A 143 -25.73 4.34 11.56
CA GLU A 143 -27.16 4.58 11.50
C GLU A 143 -27.75 4.29 12.88
N LEU A 144 -28.36 5.30 13.51
CA LEU A 144 -29.18 5.09 14.70
C LEU A 144 -30.53 4.49 14.29
N THR A 145 -30.47 3.34 13.64
CA THR A 145 -31.65 2.57 13.24
C THR A 145 -31.93 1.60 14.37
N GLN A 146 -33.11 1.75 14.99
CA GLN A 146 -33.61 0.72 15.90
C GLN A 146 -33.49 -0.64 15.22
N VAL A 147 -32.92 -1.60 15.95
CA VAL A 147 -32.58 -2.95 15.49
C VAL A 147 -33.73 -3.60 14.70
N VAL A 148 -33.76 -3.41 13.38
CA VAL A 148 -34.47 -4.27 12.43
C VAL A 148 -33.72 -4.25 11.10
N SER A 149 -33.22 -5.42 10.75
CA SER A 149 -32.75 -5.84 9.44
C SER A 149 -33.59 -5.26 8.28
N THR A 150 -32.93 -4.68 7.26
CA THR A 150 -32.90 -5.16 5.85
C THR A 150 -32.68 -3.99 4.85
N ALA A 151 -31.66 -4.16 3.98
CA ALA A 151 -31.38 -3.50 2.69
C ALA A 151 -30.54 -2.19 2.65
N PRO A 152 -29.64 -2.03 1.65
CA PRO A 152 -28.53 -1.06 1.66
C PRO A 152 -28.85 0.26 0.92
N PRO A 153 -28.25 1.40 1.32
CA PRO A 153 -28.25 2.60 0.49
C PRO A 153 -26.90 2.86 -0.20
N VAL A 154 -27.02 3.01 -1.53
CA VAL A 154 -26.28 3.79 -2.53
C VAL A 154 -25.00 4.52 -2.08
N ILE A 155 -23.90 4.19 -2.78
CA ILE A 155 -22.55 4.72 -2.62
C ILE A 155 -22.38 5.99 -3.47
N THR A 156 -21.89 7.07 -2.87
CA THR A 156 -21.31 8.23 -3.58
C THR A 156 -19.89 8.43 -3.05
N PRO A 157 -18.80 8.27 -3.84
CA PRO A 157 -17.46 8.24 -3.28
C PRO A 157 -16.81 9.64 -3.18
N ALA A 158 -16.32 9.95 -1.98
CA ALA A 158 -15.33 11.00 -1.69
C ALA A 158 -13.89 10.45 -1.97
N PRO A 159 -12.79 11.22 -1.80
CA PRO A 159 -11.48 10.84 -2.33
C PRO A 159 -10.81 9.75 -1.48
N GLU A 160 -11.09 8.49 -1.81
CA GLU A 160 -10.44 7.30 -1.26
C GLU A 160 -9.08 7.02 -1.92
N ASP A 161 -8.14 6.47 -1.13
CA ASP A 161 -6.84 5.93 -1.53
C ASP A 161 -6.89 5.24 -2.92
N GLU A 162 -5.92 5.54 -3.79
CA GLU A 162 -5.91 4.96 -5.15
C GLU A 162 -5.88 3.42 -5.13
N ASN A 163 -5.25 2.84 -4.11
CA ASN A 163 -5.23 1.38 -3.88
C ASN A 163 -6.63 0.80 -3.59
N SER A 164 -7.48 1.52 -2.84
CA SER A 164 -8.85 1.04 -2.58
C SER A 164 -9.76 1.22 -3.80
N ARG A 165 -9.54 2.26 -4.62
CA ARG A 165 -10.26 2.43 -5.90
C ARG A 165 -9.92 1.33 -6.91
N ILE A 166 -8.65 0.96 -7.01
CA ILE A 166 -8.21 -0.16 -7.86
C ILE A 166 -8.78 -1.48 -7.32
N ALA A 167 -8.78 -1.69 -6.00
CA ALA A 167 -9.35 -2.90 -5.38
C ALA A 167 -10.89 -3.00 -5.55
N GLN A 168 -11.61 -1.88 -5.56
CA GLN A 168 -13.04 -1.82 -5.88
C GLN A 168 -13.30 -2.07 -7.38
N LEU A 169 -12.46 -1.52 -8.28
CA LEU A 169 -12.51 -1.77 -9.72
C LEU A 169 -12.27 -3.25 -10.07
N PHE A 170 -11.44 -3.97 -9.31
CA PHE A 170 -11.28 -5.41 -9.47
C PHE A 170 -12.47 -6.23 -8.94
N ARG A 171 -13.27 -5.66 -8.02
CA ARG A 171 -14.41 -6.33 -7.41
C ARG A 171 -15.69 -6.17 -8.23
N ASP A 172 -15.90 -4.99 -8.81
CA ASP A 172 -17.11 -4.65 -9.59
C ASP A 172 -16.86 -4.52 -11.11
N GLY A 173 -15.61 -4.52 -11.56
CA GLY A 173 -15.24 -4.28 -12.95
C GLY A 173 -15.31 -5.51 -13.86
N ASN A 174 -15.87 -5.33 -15.05
CA ASN A 174 -15.91 -6.33 -16.11
C ASN A 174 -14.47 -6.73 -16.52
N PHE A 175 -14.17 -8.04 -16.54
CA PHE A 175 -12.83 -8.59 -16.84
C PHE A 175 -12.20 -7.98 -18.10
N TRP A 176 -13.00 -7.75 -19.14
CA TRP A 176 -12.54 -7.20 -20.41
C TRP A 176 -12.06 -5.73 -20.30
N LEU A 177 -12.66 -4.93 -19.42
CA LEU A 177 -12.31 -3.53 -19.20
C LEU A 177 -10.99 -3.41 -18.42
N ILE A 178 -10.76 -4.29 -17.45
CA ILE A 178 -9.50 -4.40 -16.69
C ILE A 178 -8.35 -4.78 -17.61
N VAL A 179 -8.54 -5.78 -18.47
CA VAL A 179 -7.52 -6.21 -19.45
C VAL A 179 -7.18 -5.07 -20.43
N SER A 180 -8.20 -4.39 -20.94
CA SER A 180 -8.00 -3.26 -21.87
C SER A 180 -7.23 -2.11 -21.22
N PHE A 181 -7.54 -1.78 -19.95
CA PHE A 181 -6.85 -0.73 -19.21
C PHE A 181 -5.38 -1.07 -18.92
N PHE A 182 -5.11 -2.29 -18.41
CA PHE A 182 -3.73 -2.74 -18.17
C PHE A 182 -2.90 -2.79 -19.45
N PHE A 183 -3.50 -3.24 -20.55
CA PHE A 183 -2.84 -3.25 -21.85
C PHE A 183 -2.53 -1.83 -22.34
N GLY A 184 -3.49 -0.91 -22.21
CA GLY A 184 -3.31 0.50 -22.58
C GLY A 184 -2.23 1.20 -21.75
N ALA A 185 -2.21 0.97 -20.43
CA ALA A 185 -1.18 1.52 -19.54
C ALA A 185 0.22 0.97 -19.87
N GLY A 186 0.32 -0.33 -20.17
CA GLY A 186 1.56 -0.95 -20.63
C GLY A 186 2.07 -0.37 -21.96
N LEU A 187 1.17 -0.09 -22.90
CA LEU A 187 1.51 0.55 -24.16
C LEU A 187 1.98 2.00 -23.96
N LEU A 188 1.34 2.76 -23.08
CA LEU A 188 1.78 4.12 -22.72
C LEU A 188 3.16 4.10 -22.07
N LEU A 189 3.43 3.14 -21.18
CA LEU A 189 4.74 2.95 -20.56
C LEU A 189 5.83 2.61 -21.58
N ALA A 190 5.49 1.90 -22.66
CA ALA A 190 6.43 1.60 -23.74
C ALA A 190 6.84 2.84 -24.56
N LEU A 191 6.04 3.92 -24.55
CA LEU A 191 6.36 5.20 -25.20
C LEU A 191 7.29 6.10 -24.37
N THR A 192 7.78 5.64 -23.22
CA THR A 192 8.66 6.43 -22.36
C THR A 192 10.05 6.65 -22.99
N PRO A 193 10.72 7.77 -22.67
CA PRO A 193 12.01 8.14 -23.27
C PRO A 193 13.15 7.13 -23.00
N CYS A 194 12.95 6.15 -22.12
CA CYS A 194 13.93 5.13 -21.78
C CYS A 194 14.01 3.96 -22.79
N VAL A 195 12.96 3.73 -23.59
CA VAL A 195 12.94 2.64 -24.60
C VAL A 195 13.54 3.10 -25.94
N PHE A 196 13.49 4.40 -26.22
CA PHE A 196 14.05 5.02 -27.42
C PHE A 196 15.54 4.71 -27.63
N PRO A 197 16.41 4.73 -26.60
CA PRO A 197 17.82 4.36 -26.72
C PRO A 197 18.08 2.87 -27.00
N MET A 198 17.14 1.98 -26.65
CA MET A 198 17.31 0.54 -26.89
C MET A 198 17.01 0.11 -28.33
N ILE A 199 16.18 0.87 -29.05
CA ILE A 199 15.85 0.60 -30.47
C ILE A 199 17.13 0.68 -31.35
N PRO A 200 17.99 1.72 -31.24
CA PRO A 200 19.28 1.77 -31.92
C PRO A 200 20.22 0.62 -31.55
N ILE A 201 20.25 0.20 -30.28
CA ILE A 201 21.14 -0.88 -29.82
C ILE A 201 20.75 -2.20 -30.47
N LEU A 202 19.46 -2.56 -30.46
CA LEU A 202 18.98 -3.78 -31.12
C LEU A 202 19.15 -3.71 -32.63
N SER A 203 18.86 -2.56 -33.24
CA SER A 203 19.10 -2.34 -34.67
C SER A 203 20.58 -2.50 -35.02
N GLY A 204 21.50 -1.95 -34.22
CA GLY A 204 22.94 -2.09 -34.39
C GLY A 204 23.45 -3.52 -34.21
N ILE A 205 22.91 -4.27 -33.26
CA ILE A 205 23.26 -5.68 -33.02
C ILE A 205 22.75 -6.59 -34.16
N ILE A 206 21.55 -6.31 -34.68
CA ILE A 206 20.91 -7.09 -35.74
C ILE A 206 21.56 -6.78 -37.10
N VAL A 207 21.88 -5.52 -37.38
CA VAL A 207 22.46 -5.08 -38.67
C VAL A 207 23.99 -5.25 -38.71
N GLY A 208 24.68 -5.20 -37.56
CA GLY A 208 26.15 -5.29 -37.48
C GLY A 208 26.74 -6.70 -37.63
N ARG A 209 25.95 -7.78 -37.53
CA ARG A 209 26.43 -9.16 -37.70
C ARG A 209 26.26 -9.65 -39.13
N GLY A 210 27.30 -9.43 -39.93
CA GLY A 210 27.35 -9.74 -41.36
C GLY A 210 26.98 -11.18 -41.78
N ARG A 211 26.17 -11.20 -42.85
CA ARG A 211 26.18 -12.11 -44.01
C ARG A 211 25.45 -13.47 -44.00
N HIS A 212 24.72 -13.87 -42.96
CA HIS A 212 23.61 -14.84 -43.10
C HIS A 212 22.61 -14.67 -41.95
N ILE A 213 21.73 -13.67 -42.05
CA ILE A 213 20.68 -13.41 -41.06
C ILE A 213 19.45 -14.21 -41.47
N THR A 214 19.18 -15.34 -40.81
CA THR A 214 17.91 -16.05 -40.94
C THR A 214 16.84 -15.35 -40.09
N HIS A 215 15.66 -15.11 -40.66
CA HIS A 215 14.52 -14.47 -39.97
C HIS A 215 14.17 -15.14 -38.63
N ALA A 216 14.41 -16.45 -38.52
CA ALA A 216 14.20 -17.22 -37.29
C ALA A 216 15.12 -16.78 -36.14
N HIS A 217 16.36 -16.37 -36.41
CA HIS A 217 17.29 -15.95 -35.35
C HIS A 217 16.90 -14.57 -34.80
N ALA A 218 16.53 -13.64 -35.68
CA ALA A 218 16.02 -12.32 -35.28
C ALA A 218 14.72 -12.46 -34.47
N PHE A 219 13.80 -13.34 -34.90
CA PHE A 219 12.58 -13.63 -34.16
C PHE A 219 12.85 -14.25 -32.78
N LEU A 220 13.77 -15.21 -32.68
CA LEU A 220 14.12 -15.87 -31.42
C LEU A 220 14.83 -14.92 -30.45
N LEU A 221 15.69 -14.03 -30.95
CA LEU A 221 16.36 -13.02 -30.12
C LEU A 221 15.36 -12.01 -29.54
N SER A 222 14.41 -11.55 -30.36
CA SER A 222 13.33 -10.66 -29.92
C SER A 222 12.41 -11.34 -28.90
N LEU A 223 12.06 -12.61 -29.13
CA LEU A 223 11.19 -13.37 -28.23
C LEU A 223 11.86 -13.62 -26.87
N ALA A 224 13.15 -13.97 -26.86
CA ALA A 224 13.93 -14.13 -25.63
C ALA A 224 14.05 -12.81 -24.86
N TYR A 225 14.26 -11.69 -25.56
CA TYR A 225 14.33 -10.37 -24.95
C TYR A 225 12.99 -9.94 -24.32
N VAL A 226 11.88 -10.10 -25.06
CA VAL A 226 10.53 -9.76 -24.56
C VAL A 226 10.14 -10.63 -23.37
N LEU A 227 10.42 -11.94 -23.41
CA LEU A 227 10.18 -12.83 -22.27
C LEU A 227 11.01 -12.44 -21.05
N GLY A 228 12.28 -12.08 -21.23
CA GLY A 228 13.14 -11.62 -20.14
C GLY A 228 12.61 -10.36 -19.46
N MET A 229 12.20 -9.37 -20.25
CA MET A 229 11.61 -8.13 -19.73
C MET A 229 10.26 -8.38 -19.05
N ALA A 230 9.40 -9.21 -19.64
CA ALA A 230 8.09 -9.57 -19.08
C ALA A 230 8.23 -10.26 -17.72
N VAL A 231 9.12 -11.25 -17.60
CA VAL A 231 9.37 -11.96 -16.34
C VAL A 231 9.94 -11.02 -15.28
N THR A 232 10.90 -10.18 -15.64
CA THR A 232 11.52 -9.24 -14.69
C THR A 232 10.50 -8.24 -14.15
N TYR A 233 9.69 -7.62 -15.01
CA TYR A 233 8.66 -6.69 -14.58
C TYR A 233 7.52 -7.37 -13.82
N ALA A 234 7.16 -8.60 -14.17
CA ALA A 234 6.18 -9.37 -13.42
C ALA A 234 6.67 -9.66 -11.99
N ILE A 235 7.93 -10.09 -11.82
CA ILE A 235 8.52 -10.36 -10.50
C ILE A 235 8.54 -9.08 -9.66
N VAL A 236 9.02 -7.97 -10.23
CA VAL A 236 9.05 -6.67 -9.53
C VAL A 236 7.63 -6.20 -9.18
N GLY A 237 6.67 -6.35 -10.08
CA GLY A 237 5.27 -5.99 -9.85
C GLY A 237 4.63 -6.82 -8.73
N VAL A 238 4.87 -8.13 -8.70
CA VAL A 238 4.40 -9.02 -7.62
C VAL A 238 5.05 -8.65 -6.28
N ALA A 239 6.36 -8.40 -6.28
CA ALA A 239 7.09 -8.00 -5.06
C ALA A 239 6.59 -6.65 -4.52
N ALA A 240 6.31 -5.68 -5.41
CA ALA A 240 5.74 -4.39 -5.05
C ALA A 240 4.30 -4.54 -4.51
N GLY A 241 3.48 -5.39 -5.14
CA GLY A 241 2.12 -5.69 -4.68
C GLY A 241 2.09 -6.35 -3.29
N TYR A 242 3.05 -7.23 -3.01
CA TYR A 242 3.15 -7.91 -1.71
C TYR A 242 3.68 -7.00 -0.59
N SER A 243 4.42 -5.95 -0.93
CA SER A 243 5.01 -5.01 0.05
C SER A 243 3.99 -4.02 0.65
N GLY A 244 2.77 -3.94 0.11
CA GLY A 244 1.67 -3.15 0.67
C GLY A 244 1.90 -1.63 0.69
N SER A 245 1.13 -0.91 1.51
CA SER A 245 1.16 0.56 1.61
C SER A 245 2.46 1.12 2.19
N LEU A 246 3.27 0.27 2.84
CA LEU A 246 4.56 0.65 3.44
C LEU A 246 5.59 1.04 2.37
N LEU A 247 5.61 0.33 1.23
CA LEU A 247 6.55 0.63 0.15
C LEU A 247 6.16 1.94 -0.57
N SER A 248 4.86 2.18 -0.75
CA SER A 248 4.37 3.43 -1.35
C SER A 248 4.72 4.64 -0.49
N ASN A 249 4.52 4.54 0.84
CA ASN A 249 4.86 5.62 1.78
C ASN A 249 6.37 5.86 1.88
N ALA A 250 7.20 4.80 1.81
CA ALA A 250 8.65 4.94 1.81
C ALA A 250 9.18 5.60 0.51
N LEU A 251 8.62 5.23 -0.64
CA LEU A 251 9.01 5.78 -1.95
C LEU A 251 8.50 7.21 -2.17
N GLN A 252 7.42 7.61 -1.50
CA GLN A 252 6.90 8.98 -1.54
C GLN A 252 7.59 9.95 -0.58
N THR A 253 8.60 9.51 0.19
CA THR A 253 9.38 10.45 1.00
C THR A 253 10.10 11.47 0.10
N PRO A 254 10.05 12.77 0.43
CA PRO A 254 10.57 13.84 -0.43
C PRO A 254 12.05 13.68 -0.75
N TRP A 255 12.80 13.00 0.12
CA TRP A 255 14.22 12.72 -0.05
C TRP A 255 14.48 11.61 -1.09
N VAL A 256 13.69 10.54 -1.09
CA VAL A 256 13.83 9.43 -2.07
C VAL A 256 13.38 9.89 -3.45
N LEU A 257 12.27 10.62 -3.52
CA LEU A 257 11.76 11.17 -4.77
C LEU A 257 12.74 12.20 -5.36
N GLY A 258 13.34 13.04 -4.52
CA GLY A 258 14.41 13.96 -4.90
C GLY A 258 15.65 13.24 -5.41
N GLY A 259 16.05 12.13 -4.78
CA GLY A 259 17.18 11.30 -5.21
C GLY A 259 16.96 10.66 -6.59
N PHE A 260 15.79 10.05 -6.82
CA PHE A 260 15.45 9.50 -8.14
C PHE A 260 15.36 10.58 -9.21
N ALA A 261 14.75 11.73 -8.90
CA ALA A 261 14.69 12.85 -9.82
C ALA A 261 16.10 13.37 -10.19
N ALA A 262 16.99 13.52 -9.22
CA ALA A 262 18.37 13.93 -9.45
C ALA A 262 19.14 12.92 -10.32
N LEU A 263 18.94 11.61 -10.09
CA LEU A 263 19.52 10.56 -10.90
C LEU A 263 19.03 10.63 -12.37
N PHE A 264 17.72 10.82 -12.58
CA PHE A 264 17.16 10.97 -13.92
C PHE A 264 17.67 12.23 -14.63
N VAL A 265 17.81 13.35 -13.91
CA VAL A 265 18.41 14.58 -14.45
C VAL A 265 19.87 14.33 -14.84
N LEU A 266 20.65 13.65 -14.01
CA LEU A 266 22.05 13.34 -14.30
C LEU A 266 22.20 12.47 -15.56
N LEU A 267 21.36 11.43 -15.70
CA LEU A 267 21.32 10.58 -16.89
C LEU A 267 20.86 11.36 -18.14
N ALA A 268 19.89 12.27 -18.00
CA ALA A 268 19.46 13.13 -19.10
C ALA A 268 20.59 14.07 -19.57
N LEU A 269 21.35 14.67 -18.64
CA LEU A 269 22.53 15.49 -18.98
C LEU A 269 23.59 14.69 -19.76
N SER A 270 23.74 13.38 -19.49
CA SER A 270 24.63 12.51 -20.28
C SER A 270 24.17 12.36 -21.73
N MET A 271 22.86 12.25 -21.98
CA MET A 271 22.31 12.19 -23.34
C MET A 271 22.39 13.52 -24.11
N PHE A 272 22.45 14.66 -23.41
CA PHE A 272 22.73 15.96 -24.02
C PHE A 272 24.22 16.19 -24.34
N GLY A 273 25.09 15.21 -24.08
CA GLY A 273 26.51 15.27 -24.44
C GLY A 273 27.33 16.20 -23.55
N LEU A 274 26.82 16.57 -22.36
CA LEU A 274 27.53 17.42 -21.39
C LEU A 274 28.68 16.68 -20.67
N TYR A 275 28.69 15.35 -20.73
CA TYR A 275 29.78 14.47 -20.28
C TYR A 275 30.05 13.38 -21.31
N GLU A 276 31.20 13.42 -21.98
CA GLU A 276 31.77 12.23 -22.62
C GLU A 276 32.51 11.43 -21.54
N LEU A 277 31.95 10.28 -21.16
CA LEU A 277 32.72 9.24 -20.49
C LEU A 277 33.60 8.59 -21.58
N GLN A 278 34.81 9.10 -21.77
CA GLN A 278 35.87 8.38 -22.48
C GLN A 278 36.31 7.16 -21.69
#